data_AF-F8PAV1-F1
#
_entry.id   AF-F8PAV1-F1
#
_cell.length_a   1.000
_cell.length_b   1.000
_cell.length_c   1.000
_cell.angle_alpha   90.00
_cell.angle_beta   90.00
_cell.angle_gamma   90.00
#
_symmetry.space_group_name_H-M   'P 1'
#
loop_
_entity.id
_entity.type
_entity.pdbx_description
1 polymer ?
#
loop_
_entity_poly.entity_id
_entity_poly.type
_entity_poly.pdbx_seq_one_letter_code
_entity_poly.pdbx_strand_id
1 'polypeptide(L)'
;MSIVPIHDTPILGMATRPKVDKAVEYGNAASFWVEYPSGLVDVSRSRHVDNDATHGPIAPPAVLPSQLDIPVDRERMIRIDKTSSAIVIIDMQKYSRQAHFQFSYPNDYR
;
A
#
# COMPACT_ATOMS: atom_id res chain seq x y z
N MET A 1 32.56 16.29 -21.64
CA MET A 1 31.13 16.14 -21.97
C MET A 1 30.49 15.39 -20.81
N SER A 2 29.68 16.08 -20.00
CA SER A 2 29.06 15.52 -18.79
C SER A 2 27.78 14.79 -19.17
N ILE A 3 27.71 13.48 -18.90
CA ILE A 3 26.49 12.69 -19.09
C ILE A 3 25.62 12.94 -17.87
N VAL A 4 24.51 13.64 -18.06
CA VAL A 4 23.50 13.85 -17.00
C VAL A 4 22.85 12.48 -16.72
N PRO A 5 22.77 12.02 -15.45
CA PRO A 5 22.07 10.78 -15.13
C PRO A 5 20.59 10.92 -15.51
N ILE A 6 20.05 9.92 -16.22
CA ILE A 6 18.64 9.86 -16.59
C ILE A 6 17.85 9.54 -15.32
N HIS A 7 17.36 10.58 -14.64
CA HIS A 7 16.33 10.47 -13.62
C HIS A 7 14.98 10.53 -14.33
N ASP A 8 14.53 9.38 -14.84
CA ASP A 8 13.11 9.06 -15.08
C ASP A 8 13.05 7.66 -15.70
N THR A 9 12.95 6.64 -14.84
CA THR A 9 12.44 5.34 -15.29
C THR A 9 10.95 5.33 -14.99
N PRO A 10 10.06 5.39 -16.00
CA PRO A 10 8.64 5.23 -15.75
C PRO A 10 8.40 3.83 -15.15
N ILE A 11 7.55 3.76 -14.13
CA ILE A 11 7.09 2.55 -13.38
C ILE A 11 6.37 1.51 -14.29
N LEU A 12 6.50 1.61 -15.61
CA LEU A 12 5.84 0.76 -16.61
C LEU A 12 6.36 -0.70 -16.63
N GLY A 13 7.27 -1.07 -15.73
CA GLY A 13 7.86 -2.41 -15.63
C GLY A 13 8.00 -2.97 -14.22
N MET A 14 7.50 -2.31 -13.16
CA MET A 14 7.40 -2.98 -11.84
C MET A 14 6.21 -3.95 -11.87
N ALA A 15 6.39 -5.06 -12.59
CA ALA A 15 5.65 -6.28 -12.36
C ALA A 15 5.90 -6.66 -10.91
N THR A 16 4.93 -6.34 -10.04
CA THR A 16 4.78 -6.81 -8.65
C THR A 16 6.08 -7.12 -7.90
N ARG A 17 6.40 -6.29 -6.89
CA ARG A 17 7.51 -6.56 -5.96
C ARG A 17 7.41 -8.00 -5.40
N PRO A 18 8.42 -8.88 -5.62
CA PRO A 18 8.43 -10.23 -5.07
C PRO A 18 8.27 -10.26 -3.56
N LYS A 19 7.68 -11.34 -3.02
CA LYS A 19 7.60 -11.57 -1.57
C LYS A 19 9.01 -11.86 -1.02
N VAL A 20 9.18 -11.66 0.28
CA VAL A 20 10.44 -11.96 0.98
C VAL A 20 10.52 -13.44 1.35
N ASP A 21 11.72 -14.02 1.35
CA ASP A 21 11.90 -15.45 1.68
C ASP A 21 11.85 -15.74 3.19
N LYS A 22 12.13 -14.72 4.01
CA LYS A 22 12.05 -14.76 5.48
C LYS A 22 11.49 -13.44 6.02
N ALA A 23 11.16 -13.38 7.30
CA ALA A 23 10.77 -12.12 7.91
C ALA A 23 11.91 -11.10 7.77
N VAL A 24 11.60 -9.91 7.23
CA VAL A 24 12.56 -8.82 7.04
C VAL A 24 12.02 -7.58 7.72
N GLU A 25 12.84 -6.99 8.57
CA GLU A 25 12.57 -5.69 9.18
C GLU A 25 13.16 -4.57 8.32
N TYR A 26 12.40 -3.49 8.18
CA TYR A 26 12.80 -2.28 7.49
C TYR A 26 12.62 -1.08 8.43
N GLY A 27 13.38 -0.01 8.19
CA GLY A 27 13.30 1.24 8.96
C GLY A 27 14.50 1.41 9.89
N ASN A 28 14.25 1.92 11.09
CA ASN A 28 15.27 2.20 12.10
C ASN A 28 14.78 1.83 13.52
N ALA A 29 15.62 2.06 14.52
CA ALA A 29 15.35 1.71 15.93
C ALA A 29 14.06 2.34 16.52
N ALA A 30 13.59 3.46 15.98
CA ALA A 30 12.42 4.17 16.48
C ALA A 30 11.19 4.04 15.57
N SER A 31 11.37 3.63 14.31
CA SER A 31 10.30 3.54 13.32
C SER A 31 10.63 2.44 12.33
N PHE A 32 9.94 1.32 12.48
CA PHE A 32 10.18 0.12 11.70
C PHE A 32 8.89 -0.61 11.35
N TRP A 33 8.97 -1.49 10.37
CA TRP A 33 7.92 -2.44 10.04
C TRP A 33 8.53 -3.76 9.58
N VAL A 34 7.71 -4.81 9.58
CA VAL A 34 8.17 -6.16 9.26
C VAL A 34 7.37 -6.72 8.11
N GLU A 35 8.05 -7.23 7.10
CA GLU A 35 7.42 -8.00 6.03
C GLU A 35 7.65 -9.49 6.25
N TYR A 36 6.59 -10.28 6.12
CA TYR A 36 6.63 -11.74 6.24
C TYR A 36 6.53 -12.41 4.87
N PRO A 37 6.99 -13.67 4.74
CA PRO A 37 6.88 -14.44 3.48
C PRO A 37 5.46 -14.62 2.95
N SER A 38 4.45 -14.54 3.83
CA SER A 38 3.04 -14.55 3.45
C SER A 38 2.64 -13.37 2.56
N GLY A 39 3.42 -12.28 2.59
CA GLY A 39 3.07 -10.99 1.98
C GLY A 39 2.43 -10.02 2.98
N LEU A 40 2.33 -10.40 4.26
CA LEU A 40 1.92 -9.49 5.33
C LEU A 40 3.02 -8.45 5.59
N VAL A 41 2.64 -7.18 5.61
CA VAL A 41 3.45 -6.06 6.06
C VAL A 41 2.84 -5.57 7.37
N ASP A 42 3.56 -5.75 8.47
CA ASP A 42 3.10 -5.41 9.82
C ASP A 42 3.75 -4.12 10.30
N VAL A 43 2.94 -3.05 10.34
CA VAL A 43 3.32 -1.73 10.86
C VAL A 43 2.83 -1.52 12.29
N SER A 44 2.27 -2.54 12.93
CA SER A 44 1.68 -2.46 14.28
C SER A 44 2.63 -2.91 15.39
N ARG A 45 3.82 -3.43 15.04
CA ARG A 45 4.78 -3.96 16.01
C ARG A 45 5.37 -2.86 16.87
N SER A 46 5.42 -3.13 18.18
CA SER A 46 6.13 -2.30 19.17
C SER A 46 7.51 -2.85 19.54
N ARG A 47 7.88 -4.01 18.99
CA ARG A 47 9.17 -4.67 19.23
C ARG A 47 9.78 -5.18 17.93
N HIS A 48 11.09 -5.00 17.83
CA HIS A 48 11.92 -5.52 16.75
C HIS A 48 11.77 -7.03 16.61
N VAL A 49 12.09 -7.52 15.42
CA VAL A 49 12.16 -8.97 15.19
C VAL A 49 13.46 -9.49 15.81
N ASP A 50 13.34 -10.50 16.67
CA ASP A 50 14.51 -11.20 17.19
C ASP A 50 15.18 -11.94 16.02
N ASN A 51 16.34 -11.46 15.57
CA ASN A 51 17.09 -12.02 14.44
C ASN A 51 17.85 -13.31 14.78
N ASP A 52 17.47 -14.01 15.86
CA ASP A 52 18.21 -15.19 16.28
C ASP A 52 17.97 -16.33 15.29
N ALA A 53 19.05 -16.76 14.61
CA ALA A 53 19.04 -17.70 13.50
C ALA A 53 18.60 -19.13 13.90
N THR A 54 18.34 -19.35 15.19
CA THR A 54 17.93 -20.61 15.80
C THR A 54 16.43 -20.87 15.70
N HIS A 55 15.62 -19.84 15.39
CA HIS A 55 14.17 -19.98 15.22
C HIS A 55 13.87 -19.77 13.74
N GLY A 56 13.21 -20.75 13.10
CA GLY A 56 12.96 -20.79 11.65
C GLY A 56 12.17 -19.59 11.11
N PRO A 57 11.58 -19.67 9.89
CA PRO A 57 10.83 -18.56 9.31
C PRO A 57 9.82 -18.02 10.32
N ILE A 58 10.06 -16.80 10.81
CA ILE A 58 9.24 -16.21 11.88
C ILE A 58 7.86 -16.01 11.28
N ALA A 59 6.93 -16.87 11.70
CA ALA A 59 5.54 -16.76 11.28
C ALA A 59 4.96 -15.45 11.82
N PRO A 60 4.08 -14.78 11.05
CA PRO A 60 3.39 -13.61 11.57
C PRO A 60 2.56 -14.01 12.81
N PRO A 61 2.58 -13.20 13.88
CA PRO A 61 1.72 -13.43 15.03
C PRO A 61 0.25 -13.50 14.64
N ALA A 62 -0.56 -14.19 15.44
CA ALA A 62 -2.01 -14.17 15.27
C ALA A 62 -2.54 -12.72 15.36
N VAL A 63 -3.52 -12.39 14.52
CA VAL A 63 -4.19 -11.07 14.55
C VAL A 63 -4.86 -10.89 15.90
N LEU A 64 -4.53 -9.81 16.60
CA LEU A 64 -5.22 -9.43 17.84
C LEU A 64 -6.52 -8.66 17.53
N PRO A 65 -7.50 -8.61 18.44
CA PRO A 65 -8.72 -7.84 18.25
C PRO A 65 -8.49 -6.33 18.06
N SER A 66 -7.37 -5.78 18.55
CA SER A 66 -6.99 -4.37 18.32
C SER A 66 -6.38 -4.13 16.94
N GLN A 67 -6.01 -5.19 16.22
CA GLN A 67 -5.36 -5.11 14.92
C GLN A 67 -6.37 -5.26 13.78
N LEU A 68 -5.97 -4.80 12.60
CA LEU A 68 -6.74 -4.91 11.36
C LEU A 68 -5.79 -5.24 10.22
N ASP A 69 -6.09 -6.30 9.47
CA ASP A 69 -5.40 -6.66 8.24
C ASP A 69 -6.19 -6.07 7.06
N ILE A 70 -5.54 -5.18 6.32
CA ILE A 70 -6.10 -4.50 5.16
C ILE A 70 -5.51 -5.16 3.92
N PRO A 71 -6.32 -5.82 3.07
CA PRO A 71 -5.83 -6.37 1.81
C PRO A 71 -5.41 -5.25 0.88
N VAL A 72 -4.25 -5.43 0.26
CA VAL A 72 -3.72 -4.58 -0.82
C VAL A 72 -3.71 -5.44 -2.09
N ASP A 73 -3.24 -4.87 -3.21
CA ASP A 73 -3.07 -5.58 -4.46
C ASP A 73 -2.33 -6.92 -4.31
N ARG A 74 -2.81 -7.91 -5.08
CA ARG A 74 -2.11 -9.16 -5.43
C ARG A 74 -1.46 -9.86 -4.21
N GLU A 75 -2.32 -10.21 -3.24
CA GLU A 75 -2.00 -11.08 -2.10
C GLU A 75 -1.16 -10.47 -0.97
N ARG A 76 -0.95 -9.15 -0.98
CA ARG A 76 -0.31 -8.47 0.15
C ARG A 76 -1.35 -7.94 1.13
N MET A 77 -1.00 -7.93 2.40
CA MET A 77 -1.84 -7.37 3.45
C MET A 77 -1.02 -6.40 4.28
N ILE A 78 -1.63 -5.32 4.74
CA ILE A 78 -1.04 -4.40 5.71
C ILE A 78 -1.75 -4.58 7.04
N ARG A 79 -1.00 -4.86 8.11
CA ARG A 79 -1.53 -4.92 9.47
C ARG A 79 -1.25 -3.62 10.20
N ILE A 80 -2.31 -3.04 10.76
CA ILE A 80 -2.24 -1.84 11.61
C ILE A 80 -2.82 -2.13 13.01
N ASP A 81 -2.40 -1.35 14.01
CA ASP A 81 -3.12 -1.27 15.28
C ASP A 81 -4.19 -0.17 15.21
N LYS A 82 -5.45 -0.51 15.52
CA LYS A 82 -6.59 0.40 15.39
C LYS A 82 -6.60 1.52 16.44
N THR A 83 -5.90 1.35 17.55
CA THR A 83 -5.89 2.31 18.67
C THR A 83 -4.84 3.39 18.49
N SER A 84 -3.74 3.08 17.81
CA SER A 84 -2.60 3.99 17.62
C SER A 84 -2.38 4.45 16.19
N SER A 85 -3.26 4.09 15.25
CA SER A 85 -3.12 4.44 13.82
C SER A 85 -4.30 5.26 13.30
N ALA A 86 -4.03 6.12 12.33
CA ALA A 86 -5.05 6.79 11.53
C ALA A 86 -4.91 6.36 10.07
N ILE A 87 -6.04 6.07 9.40
CA ILE A 87 -6.09 5.80 7.96
C ILE A 87 -6.61 7.04 7.27
N VAL A 88 -5.87 7.56 6.28
CA VAL A 88 -6.30 8.65 5.41
C VAL A 88 -6.63 8.07 4.05
N ILE A 89 -7.90 8.13 3.64
CA ILE A 89 -8.36 7.69 2.33
C ILE A 89 -8.36 8.91 1.41
N ILE A 90 -7.47 8.91 0.42
CA ILE A 90 -7.41 9.94 -0.61
C ILE A 90 -8.05 9.35 -1.86
N ASP A 91 -9.26 9.80 -2.18
CA ASP A 91 -9.99 9.33 -3.35
C ASP A 91 -10.05 10.43 -4.40
N MET A 92 -9.42 10.18 -5.54
CA MET A 92 -9.49 11.05 -6.73
C MET A 92 -10.72 10.65 -7.56
N GLN A 93 -11.89 10.68 -6.94
CA GLN A 93 -13.13 10.30 -7.62
C GLN A 93 -13.32 11.12 -8.89
N LYS A 94 -13.56 10.39 -9.97
CA LYS A 94 -13.71 10.92 -11.33
C LYS A 94 -14.93 11.86 -11.36
N TYR A 95 -14.72 13.14 -11.61
CA TYR A 95 -15.80 14.10 -11.93
C TYR A 95 -16.40 13.72 -13.30
N SER A 96 -17.49 12.95 -13.34
CA SER A 96 -18.21 12.68 -14.60
C SER A 96 -19.13 13.86 -14.96
N ARG A 97 -18.59 14.90 -15.63
CA ARG A 97 -19.44 15.86 -16.35
C ARG A 97 -19.71 15.35 -17.76
N GLN A 98 -20.91 14.83 -17.98
CA GLN A 98 -21.55 14.91 -19.29
C GLN A 98 -22.95 15.50 -19.10
N ALA A 99 -23.03 16.83 -18.98
CA ALA A 99 -24.30 17.52 -19.14
C ALA A 99 -24.53 17.73 -20.65
N HIS A 100 -25.38 16.90 -21.26
CA HIS A 100 -25.99 17.27 -22.54
C HIS A 100 -27.13 18.25 -22.24
N PHE A 101 -26.89 19.55 -22.44
CA PHE A 101 -27.98 20.51 -22.58
C PHE A 101 -28.41 20.51 -24.05
N GLN A 102 -29.55 19.87 -24.35
CA GLN A 102 -30.25 20.12 -25.61
C GLN A 102 -31.04 21.41 -25.48
N PHE A 103 -30.72 22.41 -26.29
CA PHE A 103 -31.59 23.55 -26.54
C PHE A 103 -32.50 23.20 -27.73
N SER A 104 -33.80 23.02 -27.48
CA SER A 104 -34.81 23.03 -28.54
C SER A 104 -35.23 24.47 -28.79
N TYR A 105 -35.02 24.96 -30.00
CA TYR A 105 -35.65 26.21 -30.44
C TYR A 105 -37.10 25.89 -30.86
N PRO A 106 -38.11 26.64 -30.38
CA PRO A 106 -39.47 26.52 -30.90
C PRO A 106 -39.48 26.97 -32.37
N ASN A 107 -40.06 26.13 -33.22
CA ASN A 107 -40.08 26.29 -34.66
C ASN A 107 -41.32 27.10 -35.08
N ASP A 108 -41.50 28.29 -34.52
CA ASP A 108 -42.70 29.12 -34.74
C ASP A 108 -42.35 30.38 -35.52
N TYR A 109 -41.95 30.24 -36.79
CA TYR A 109 -42.16 31.27 -37.82
C TYR A 109 -42.11 30.63 -39.22
N ARG A 110 -43.29 30.21 -39.71
CA ARG A 110 -43.65 30.20 -41.14
C ARG A 110 -45.09 30.63 -41.29
#